data_AF-A0A534N2L2-F1
#
_entry.id   AF-A0A534N2L2-F1
#
_cell.length_a   1.000
_cell.length_b   1.000
_cell.length_c   1.000
_cell.angle_alpha   90.00
_cell.angle_beta   90.00
_cell.angle_gamma   90.00
#
_symmetry.space_group_name_H-M   'P 1'
#
loop_
_entity.id
_entity.type
_entity.pdbx_description
1 polymer ?
#
loop_
_entity_poly.entity_id
_entity_poly.type
_entity_poly.pdbx_seq_one_letter_code
_entity_poly.pdbx_strand_id
1 'polypeptide(L)' 'MVAEIKGQSFGTPTRPFSLTISVGISSTSNKDYSEWEEMLQDADQALYLAKNKGKNRAEFFLSTRPAEEILTNL' A
#
# COMPACT_ATOMS: atom_id res chain seq x y z
N MET A 1 -1.16 -3.55 9.08
CA MET A 1 0.25 -3.98 9.01
C MET A 1 0.99 -3.02 8.10
N VAL A 2 2.17 -2.54 8.49
CA VAL A 2 2.99 -1.59 7.71
C VAL A 2 4.38 -2.21 7.60
N ALA A 3 4.96 -2.19 6.41
CA ALA A 3 6.34 -2.66 6.21
C ALA A 3 7.24 -1.47 5.88
N GLU A 4 8.40 -1.39 6.52
CA GLU A 4 9.42 -0.41 6.19
C GLU A 4 10.24 -0.86 4.97
N ILE A 5 10.61 0.07 4.10
CA ILE A 5 11.47 -0.22 2.95
C ILE A 5 12.93 0.11 3.31
N LYS A 6 13.85 -0.78 2.96
CA LYS A 6 15.28 -0.51 3.11
C LYS A 6 15.73 0.47 2.03
N GLY A 7 16.30 1.60 2.44
CA GLY A 7 16.92 2.54 1.54
C GLY A 7 18.14 1.93 0.86
N GLN A 8 18.34 2.24 -0.42
CA GLN A 8 19.50 1.82 -1.19
C GLN A 8 20.27 3.06 -1.66
N SER A 9 21.61 3.00 -1.55
CA SER A 9 22.47 4.08 -2.04
C SER A 9 22.69 3.93 -3.54
N PHE A 10 22.49 5.03 -4.25
CA PHE A 10 22.72 5.19 -5.68
C PHE A 10 23.64 6.39 -5.94
N GLY A 11 24.06 6.56 -7.19
CA GLY A 11 24.83 7.72 -7.64
C GLY A 11 26.24 7.38 -8.08
N THR A 12 27.06 8.42 -8.23
CA THR A 12 28.49 8.28 -8.59
C THR A 12 29.33 8.23 -7.32
N PRO A 13 30.59 7.76 -7.39
CA PRO A 13 31.50 7.77 -6.24
C PRO A 13 31.65 9.14 -5.58
N THR A 14 31.50 10.22 -6.36
CA THR A 14 31.64 11.60 -5.90
C THR A 14 30.33 12.23 -5.43
N ARG A 15 29.17 11.60 -5.72
CA ARG A 15 27.86 12.15 -5.34
C ARG A 15 26.86 11.02 -5.08
N PRO A 16 26.98 10.32 -3.94
CA PRO A 16 26.00 9.33 -3.54
C PRO A 16 24.70 10.02 -3.11
N PHE A 17 23.58 9.34 -3.31
CA PHE A 17 22.29 9.71 -2.77
C PHE A 17 21.53 8.46 -2.33
N SER A 18 20.75 8.57 -1.25
CA SER A 18 19.91 7.48 -0.77
C SER A 18 18.51 7.60 -1.38
N LEU A 19 18.00 6.48 -1.91
CA LEU A 19 16.66 6.40 -2.46
C LEU A 19 15.83 5.38 -1.67
N THR A 20 14.57 5.74 -1.44
CA THR A 20 13.54 4.89 -0.87
C THR A 20 12.34 4.87 -1.81
N ILE A 21 11.44 3.91 -1.62
CA ILE A 21 10.16 3.86 -2.32
C ILE A 21 9.00 3.88 -1.33
N SER A 22 7.84 4.34 -1.81
CA SER A 22 6.57 4.15 -1.14
C SER A 22 5.79 3.13 -1.96
N VAL A 23 5.09 2.21 -1.30
CA VAL A 23 4.40 1.10 -1.97
C VAL A 23 2.96 1.06 -1.48
N GLY A 24 2.03 0.92 -2.41
CA GLY A 24 0.63 0.60 -2.12
C GLY A 24 0.33 -0.82 -2.54
N ILE A 25 -0.32 -1.59 -1.68
CA ILE A 25 -0.59 -3.01 -1.89
C ILE A 25 -2.09 -3.26 -1.78
N SER A 26 -2.69 -3.82 -2.82
CA SER A 26 -4.03 -4.44 -2.77
C SER A 26 -3.90 -5.96 -2.91
N SER A 27 -4.92 -6.69 -2.47
CA SER A 27 -4.93 -8.16 -2.51
C SER A 27 -6.34 -8.65 -2.72
N THR A 28 -6.49 -9.67 -3.57
CA THR A 28 -7.76 -10.40 -3.73
C THR A 28 -8.20 -11.11 -2.44
N SER A 29 -7.29 -11.32 -1.48
CA SER A 29 -7.64 -11.80 -0.14
C SER A 29 -8.39 -10.76 0.71
N ASN A 30 -8.25 -9.47 0.38
CA ASN A 30 -8.84 -8.37 1.17
C ASN A 30 -10.19 -7.93 0.61
N LYS A 31 -10.39 -8.08 -0.70
CA LYS A 31 -11.60 -7.71 -1.42
C LYS A 31 -11.66 -8.56 -2.68
N ASP A 32 -12.84 -9.09 -2.99
CA ASP A 32 -13.07 -9.70 -4.30
C ASP A 32 -13.18 -8.59 -5.34
N TYR A 33 -12.32 -8.67 -6.36
CA TYR A 33 -12.27 -7.71 -7.45
C TYR A 33 -12.91 -8.32 -8.70
N SER A 34 -13.90 -7.64 -9.26
CA SER A 34 -14.50 -8.04 -10.54
C SER A 34 -13.62 -7.64 -11.72
N GLU A 35 -12.98 -6.46 -11.62
CA GLU A 35 -12.12 -5.88 -12.66
C GLU A 35 -10.76 -5.49 -12.09
N TRP A 36 -9.70 -5.62 -12.90
CA TRP A 36 -8.34 -5.37 -12.44
C TRP A 36 -8.07 -3.89 -12.15
N GLU A 37 -8.79 -2.98 -12.81
CA GLU A 37 -8.71 -1.54 -12.59
C GLU A 37 -9.10 -1.17 -11.16
N GLU A 38 -10.09 -1.84 -10.57
CA GLU A 38 -10.47 -1.62 -9.18
C GLU A 38 -9.35 -2.04 -8.23
N MET A 39 -8.68 -3.16 -8.52
CA MET A 39 -7.53 -3.62 -7.74
C MET A 39 -6.36 -2.64 -7.84
N LEU A 40 -6.13 -2.06 -9.02
CA LEU A 40 -5.11 -1.04 -9.23
C LEU A 40 -5.46 0.26 -8.49
N GLN A 41 -6.71 0.71 -8.56
CA GLN A 41 -7.17 1.91 -7.84
C GLN A 41 -6.98 1.77 -6.33
N ASP A 42 -7.33 0.62 -5.76
CA ASP A 42 -7.14 0.35 -4.34
C ASP A 42 -5.65 0.34 -3.95
N ALA A 43 -4.77 -0.22 -4.79
CA ALA A 43 -3.33 -0.15 -4.59
C ALA A 43 -2.81 1.30 -4.68
N ASP A 44 -3.30 2.11 -5.61
CA ASP A 44 -2.91 3.51 -5.76
C ASP A 44 -3.35 4.36 -4.56
N GLN A 45 -4.55 4.12 -4.03
CA GLN A 45 -5.01 4.74 -2.78
C GLN A 45 -4.10 4.40 -1.61
N ALA A 46 -3.71 3.13 -1.46
CA ALA A 46 -2.75 2.73 -0.44
C ALA A 46 -1.37 3.38 -0.65
N LEU A 47 -0.91 3.53 -1.89
CA LEU A 47 0.34 4.23 -2.23
C LEU A 47 0.27 5.71 -1.83
N TYR A 48 -0.87 6.35 -2.06
CA TYR A 48 -1.10 7.74 -1.66
C TYR A 48 -1.01 7.90 -0.14
N LEU A 49 -1.59 6.96 0.63
CA LEU A 49 -1.42 6.93 2.09
C LEU A 49 0.04 6.78 2.49
N ALA A 50 0.80 5.88 1.84
CA ALA A 50 2.21 5.69 2.13
C ALA A 50 3.02 6.97 1.90
N LYS A 51 2.73 7.71 0.82
CA LYS A 51 3.37 9.00 0.52
C LYS A 51 3.05 10.07 1.58
N ASN A 52 1.82 10.11 2.07
CA ASN A 52 1.36 11.14 3.02
C ASN A 52 1.71 10.82 4.47
N LYS A 53 1.91 9.55 4.84
CA LYS A 53 2.31 9.12 6.18
C LYS A 53 3.83 9.13 6.42
N GLY A 54 4.59 9.83 5.58
CA GLY A 54 6.04 10.01 5.75
C GLY A 54 6.93 9.20 4.80
N LYS A 55 6.36 8.55 3.77
CA LYS A 55 7.10 7.78 2.74
C LYS A 55 7.87 6.59 3.35
N ASN A 56 8.80 6.03 2.58
CA ASN A 56 9.66 4.89 2.94
C ASN A 56 8.91 3.70 3.59
N ARG A 57 7.73 3.38 3.07
CA ARG A 57 6.86 2.35 3.64
C ARG A 57 5.93 1.74 2.61
N ALA A 58 5.45 0.55 2.93
CA ALA A 58 4.31 -0.06 2.28
C ALA A 58 3.05 0.13 3.14
N GLU A 59 1.96 0.54 2.51
CA GLU A 59 0.62 0.50 3.10
C GLU A 59 -0.24 -0.49 2.32
N PHE A 60 -1.14 -1.15 3.03
CA PHE A 60 -2.11 -2.06 2.43
C PHE A 60 -3.45 -1.36 2.31
N PHE A 61 -4.15 -1.61 1.21
CA PHE A 61 -5.57 -1.29 1.12
C PHE A 61 -6.35 -2.17 2.11
N LEU A 62 -7.13 -1.51 2.95
CA LEU A 62 -8.04 -2.16 3.90
C LEU A 62 -9.45 -1.93 3.40
N SER A 63 -10.09 -2.98 2.87
CA SER A 63 -11.52 -2.93 2.64
C SER A 63 -12.18 -2.84 4.02
N THR A 64 -12.95 -1.79 4.25
CA THR A 64 -13.82 -1.77 5.43
C THR A 64 -14.98 -2.66 5.06
N ARG A 65 -15.04 -3.90 5.58
CA ARG A 65 -16.30 -4.65 5.50
C ARG A 65 -17.33 -3.82 6.28
N PRO A 66 -18.45 -3.39 5.67
CA PRO A 66 -19.47 -2.67 6.40
C PRO A 66 -19.93 -3.53 7.58
N ALA A 67 -20.11 -2.90 8.74
CA ALA A 67 -20.42 -3.56 10.02
C ALA A 67 -21.74 -4.35 10.03
N GLU A 68 -22.50 -4.32 8.94
CA GLU A 68 -23.82 -4.94 8.80
C GLU A 68 -23.75 -6.48 8.59
N GLU A 69 -22.62 -7.04 8.16
CA GLU A 69 -22.45 -8.51 8.02
C GLU A 69 -22.19 -9.25 9.35
N ILE A 70 -21.88 -8.54 10.44
CA ILE A 70 -21.60 -9.16 11.75
C ILE A 70 -22.89 -9.51 12.49
N LEU A 71 -24.00 -8.82 12.21
CA LEU A 71 -25.28 -8.99 12.92
C LEU A 71 -26.22 -10.04 12.29
N THR A 72 -25.95 -10.52 11.07
CA THR A 72 -26.77 -11.55 10.40
C THR A 72 -26.33 -12.98 10.69
N ASN A 73 -25.23 -13.18 11.43
CA ASN A 73 -24.67 -14.50 11.74
C ASN A 73 -24.70 -14.85 13.26
N LEU A 74 -25.57 -14.20 14.04
CA LEU A 74 -25.84 -14.53 15.46
C LEU A 74 -27.28 -14.98 15.67
#